data_AF-A0A2V8JQT9-F1
#
_entry.id   AF-A0A2V8JQT9-F1
#
_cell.length_a   1.000
_cell.length_b   1.000
_cell.length_c   1.000
_cell.angle_alpha   90.00
_cell.angle_beta   90.00
_cell.angle_gamma   90.00
#
_symmetry.space_group_name_H-M   'P 1'
#
loop_
_entity.id
_entity.type
_entity.pdbx_description
1 polymer ?
#
loop_
_entity_poly.entity_id
_entity_poly.type
_entity_poly.pdbx_seq_one_letter_code
_entity_poly.pdbx_strand_id
1 'polypeptide(L)'
;LLNGYWTQWASEDAHPAVLSVARGTAATRNDALIRLLEFSVDEARQIVIDRVRKGDYAVVYGNFPRALLMLPDKTLPELDDVLASAYEEGRPVDRLIARYATERVYARIRTAHEKRIASCGEILPYFFRVDPETAAGIRKAASQTSGAVCPLVFDWPVARSPGLEQAAIEDLASSDPRLVVPALALLERGSVNAKEALWKAIERAKADKDTVSAVIRTLLKPGDWFLTSEELDRLKSACPDRSCQADVSSTTPSLRSPVTIGLDGPIRIGPYEVSTREEIVHVIRQFPSGTKFRLQETSRIGLWVYQKRLDEVNAALAIAGIDLLEKRQQ
;
A
#
# COMPACT_ATOMS: atom_id res chain seq x y z
N LEU A 1 16.83 -3.61 17.97
CA LEU A 1 15.68 -3.40 18.89
C LEU A 1 14.47 -2.85 18.14
N LEU A 2 14.59 -1.72 17.43
CA LEU A 2 13.47 -1.04 16.76
C LEU A 2 12.78 -1.79 15.60
N ASN A 3 13.29 -2.94 15.14
CA ASN A 3 12.69 -3.68 13.99
C ASN A 3 12.31 -5.13 14.32
N GLY A 4 13.26 -5.99 14.69
CA GLY A 4 12.99 -7.44 14.78
C GLY A 4 12.06 -7.92 15.91
N TYR A 5 11.97 -7.17 17.00
CA TYR A 5 11.23 -7.57 18.22
C TYR A 5 10.44 -6.39 18.82
N TRP A 6 10.22 -5.34 18.03
CA TRP A 6 9.52 -4.14 18.48
C TRP A 6 8.15 -4.50 19.07
N THR A 7 7.39 -5.36 18.39
CA THR A 7 6.05 -5.78 18.84
C THR A 7 6.04 -6.54 20.17
N GLN A 8 7.18 -7.04 20.64
CA GLN A 8 7.30 -7.77 21.91
C GLN A 8 7.70 -6.85 23.07
N TRP A 9 8.48 -5.80 22.80
CA TRP A 9 9.08 -4.96 23.85
C TRP A 9 8.60 -3.50 23.84
N ALA A 10 7.85 -3.09 22.82
CA ALA A 10 7.28 -1.76 22.78
C ALA A 10 6.36 -1.52 23.99
N SER A 11 6.52 -0.34 24.56
CA SER A 11 5.79 0.15 25.73
C SER A 11 5.69 1.66 25.63
N GLU A 12 4.77 2.24 26.40
CA GLU A 12 4.60 3.70 26.49
C GLU A 12 5.91 4.39 26.92
N ASP A 13 6.65 3.80 27.86
CA ASP A 13 7.93 4.31 28.36
C ASP A 13 9.03 4.43 27.29
N ALA A 14 8.88 3.72 26.17
CA ALA A 14 9.83 3.81 25.06
C ALA A 14 9.65 5.10 24.24
N HIS A 15 8.50 5.80 24.35
CA HIS A 15 8.17 6.95 23.51
C HIS A 15 9.21 8.07 23.58
N PRO A 16 9.67 8.56 24.75
CA PRO A 16 10.66 9.64 24.81
C PRO A 16 11.98 9.29 24.12
N ALA A 17 12.44 8.04 24.27
CA ALA A 17 13.64 7.55 23.64
C ALA A 17 13.49 7.45 22.11
N VAL A 18 12.35 6.91 21.63
CA VAL A 18 12.02 6.82 20.20
C VAL A 18 11.95 8.21 19.58
N LEU A 19 11.27 9.16 20.23
CA LEU A 19 11.17 10.54 19.78
C LEU A 19 12.55 11.21 19.69
N SER A 20 13.40 11.04 20.70
CA SER A 20 14.76 11.59 20.71
C SER A 20 15.60 11.03 19.55
N VAL A 21 15.52 9.73 19.27
CA VAL A 21 16.27 9.12 18.16
C VAL A 21 15.72 9.58 16.81
N ALA A 22 14.39 9.69 16.67
CA ALA A 22 13.75 10.15 15.43
C ALA A 22 14.12 11.60 15.07
N ARG A 23 14.30 12.48 16.06
CA ARG A 23 14.76 13.87 15.87
C ARG A 23 16.25 14.00 15.59
N GLY A 24 17.03 12.98 15.93
CA GLY A 24 18.48 13.00 15.79
C GLY A 24 18.99 12.80 14.37
N THR A 25 20.30 12.63 14.25
CA THR A 25 21.03 12.36 13.00
C THR A 25 21.55 10.92 12.90
N ALA A 26 21.28 10.09 13.91
CA ALA A 26 21.72 8.70 13.96
C ALA A 26 21.16 7.87 12.80
N ALA A 27 21.88 6.82 12.39
CA ALA A 27 21.46 5.92 11.32
C ALA A 27 20.08 5.28 11.58
N THR A 28 19.73 5.06 12.85
CA THR A 28 18.47 4.45 13.30
C THR A 28 17.28 5.42 13.30
N ARG A 29 17.46 6.70 12.97
CA ARG A 29 16.38 7.71 13.02
C ARG A 29 15.21 7.39 12.10
N ASN A 30 15.44 6.71 10.97
CA ASN A 30 14.37 6.32 10.05
C ASN A 30 13.51 5.21 10.66
N ASP A 31 14.12 4.20 11.29
CA ASP A 31 13.39 3.17 12.02
C ASP A 31 12.63 3.77 13.21
N ALA A 32 13.28 4.66 13.96
CA ALA A 32 12.64 5.37 15.08
C ALA A 32 11.44 6.22 14.61
N LEU A 33 11.54 6.88 13.46
CA LEU A 33 10.43 7.65 12.89
C LEU A 33 9.26 6.75 12.47
N ILE A 34 9.54 5.55 11.94
CA ILE A 34 8.50 4.54 11.67
C ILE A 34 7.81 4.14 12.97
N ARG A 35 8.56 3.93 14.07
CA ARG A 35 7.98 3.59 15.37
C ARG A 35 7.26 4.75 16.02
N LEU A 36 7.70 5.99 15.77
CA LEU A 36 7.03 7.18 16.29
C LEU A 36 5.61 7.32 15.74
N LEU A 37 5.34 6.89 14.49
CA LEU A 37 3.97 6.82 13.95
C LEU A 37 3.06 5.91 14.78
N GLU A 38 3.63 4.93 15.48
CA GLU A 38 2.89 4.06 16.39
C GLU A 38 2.61 4.73 17.75
N PHE A 39 3.22 5.87 18.07
CA PHE A 39 2.94 6.63 19.29
C PHE A 39 2.15 7.91 19.01
N SER A 40 2.62 8.71 18.07
CA SER A 40 2.08 10.02 17.71
C SER A 40 2.33 10.32 16.24
N VAL A 41 1.26 10.30 15.46
CA VAL A 41 1.29 10.72 14.05
C VAL A 41 1.68 12.19 13.95
N ASP A 42 1.20 13.04 14.86
CA ASP A 42 1.46 14.48 14.82
C ASP A 42 2.95 14.79 15.04
N GLU A 43 3.60 14.14 16.00
CA GLU A 43 5.03 14.33 16.24
C GLU A 43 5.87 13.82 15.07
N ALA A 44 5.52 12.66 14.52
CA ALA A 44 6.17 12.13 13.32
C ALA A 44 5.97 13.08 12.12
N ARG A 45 4.78 13.65 11.95
CA ARG A 45 4.44 14.63 10.90
C ARG A 45 5.33 15.85 10.96
N GLN A 46 5.51 16.43 12.15
CA GLN A 46 6.41 17.58 12.33
C GLN A 46 7.85 17.24 11.93
N ILE A 47 8.36 16.08 12.34
CA ILE A 47 9.72 15.64 12.00
C ILE A 47 9.88 15.42 10.49
N VAL A 48 8.91 14.77 9.83
CA VAL A 48 8.93 14.57 8.37
C VAL A 48 8.94 15.91 7.64
N ILE A 49 8.05 16.82 8.00
CA ILE A 49 7.95 18.15 7.37
C ILE A 49 9.27 18.92 7.52
N ASP A 50 9.82 18.96 8.73
CA ASP A 50 11.08 19.65 9.02
C ASP A 50 12.26 19.06 8.23
N ARG A 51 12.33 17.73 8.11
CA ARG A 51 13.38 17.05 7.34
C ARG A 51 13.26 17.34 5.85
N VAL A 52 12.06 17.26 5.29
CA VAL A 52 11.82 17.60 3.88
C VAL A 52 12.19 19.06 3.60
N ARG A 53 11.79 19.99 4.47
CA ARG A 53 12.14 21.42 4.33
C ARG A 53 13.64 21.69 4.37
N LYS A 54 14.38 20.95 5.19
CA LYS A 54 15.85 21.05 5.28
C LYS A 54 16.59 20.38 4.11
N GLY A 55 15.87 19.76 3.17
CA GLY A 55 16.48 18.98 2.10
C GLY A 55 17.14 17.69 2.58
N ASP A 56 16.76 17.19 3.75
CA ASP A 56 17.27 15.94 4.34
C ASP A 56 16.57 14.73 3.70
N TYR A 57 16.83 14.56 2.41
CA TYR A 57 16.34 13.44 1.61
C TYR A 57 17.22 12.18 1.75
N ALA A 58 18.10 12.15 2.76
CA ALA A 58 19.27 11.28 2.86
C ALA A 58 19.03 9.86 2.31
N VAL A 59 19.61 9.63 1.13
CA VAL A 59 19.69 8.33 0.47
C VAL A 59 20.88 7.61 1.09
N VAL A 60 20.62 6.70 2.03
CA VAL A 60 21.67 5.87 2.63
C VAL A 60 21.69 4.55 1.87
N TYR A 61 22.83 4.22 1.26
CA TYR A 61 23.02 3.01 0.43
C TYR A 61 22.05 2.87 -0.75
N GLY A 62 21.73 3.97 -1.45
CA GLY A 62 20.89 3.94 -2.65
C GLY A 62 19.38 3.83 -2.39
N ASN A 63 18.94 3.75 -1.13
CA ASN A 63 17.52 3.68 -0.78
C ASN A 63 16.99 5.02 -0.28
N PHE A 64 15.91 5.50 -0.91
CA PHE A 64 15.13 6.64 -0.42
C PHE A 64 14.57 6.32 0.99
N PRO A 65 14.59 7.27 1.95
CA PRO A 65 14.15 6.99 3.32
C PRO A 65 12.64 6.75 3.38
N ARG A 66 12.21 5.48 3.34
CA ARG A 66 10.81 5.03 3.43
C ARG A 66 10.02 5.74 4.54
N ALA A 67 10.66 6.01 5.67
CA ALA A 67 10.04 6.69 6.81
C ALA A 67 9.41 8.06 6.46
N LEU A 68 9.94 8.78 5.46
CA LEU A 68 9.35 10.04 5.02
C LEU A 68 8.04 9.85 4.25
N LEU A 69 7.79 8.66 3.68
CA LEU A 69 6.62 8.35 2.84
C LEU A 69 5.46 7.71 3.61
N MET A 70 5.59 7.58 4.94
CA MET A 70 4.69 6.78 5.78
C MET A 70 3.67 7.61 6.58
N LEU A 71 3.59 8.93 6.38
CA LEU A 71 2.49 9.69 6.97
C LEU A 71 1.16 9.23 6.36
N PRO A 72 0.06 9.24 7.13
CA PRO A 72 -1.25 8.86 6.63
C PRO A 72 -1.82 9.89 5.66
N ASP A 73 -1.39 11.14 5.72
CA ASP A 73 -1.86 12.24 4.87
C ASP A 73 -1.80 11.87 3.38
N LYS A 74 -2.89 12.10 2.65
CA LYS A 74 -2.91 11.88 1.19
C LYS A 74 -2.05 12.91 0.46
N THR A 75 -2.03 14.15 0.96
CA THR A 75 -1.23 15.25 0.45
C THR A 75 -0.74 16.13 1.61
N LEU A 76 0.34 16.88 1.39
CA LEU A 76 0.90 17.84 2.33
C LEU A 76 1.16 19.17 1.61
N PRO A 77 0.13 20.03 1.48
CA PRO A 77 0.22 21.29 0.73
C PRO A 77 1.37 22.20 1.20
N GLU A 78 1.73 22.13 2.49
CA GLU A 78 2.84 22.90 3.07
C GLU A 78 4.24 22.47 2.58
N LEU A 79 4.32 21.35 1.84
CA LEU A 79 5.55 20.85 1.21
C LEU A 79 5.61 21.12 -0.30
N ASP A 80 4.51 21.52 -0.94
CA ASP A 80 4.45 21.72 -2.39
C ASP A 80 5.58 22.61 -2.92
N ASP A 81 5.76 23.79 -2.33
CA ASP A 81 6.72 24.78 -2.84
C ASP A 81 8.17 24.29 -2.70
N VAL A 82 8.52 23.66 -1.56
CA VAL A 82 9.85 23.12 -1.35
C VAL A 82 10.13 21.90 -2.22
N LEU A 83 9.13 21.03 -2.42
CA LEU A 83 9.26 19.85 -3.28
C LEU A 83 9.39 20.26 -4.75
N ALA A 84 8.59 21.22 -5.22
CA ALA A 84 8.68 21.73 -6.59
C ALA A 84 10.04 22.39 -6.86
N SER A 85 10.53 23.23 -5.94
CA SER A 85 11.86 23.85 -6.07
C SER A 85 12.98 22.81 -6.04
N ALA A 86 12.94 21.84 -5.12
CA ALA A 86 13.91 20.76 -5.07
C ALA A 86 13.92 19.92 -6.36
N TYR A 87 12.74 19.68 -6.95
CA TYR A 87 12.64 19.01 -8.24
C TYR A 87 13.19 19.86 -9.39
N GLU A 88 12.92 21.17 -9.43
CA GLU A 88 13.53 22.08 -10.41
C GLU A 88 15.07 22.07 -10.33
N GLU A 89 15.63 21.91 -9.14
CA GLU A 89 17.07 21.78 -8.87
C GLU A 89 17.66 20.39 -9.17
N GLY A 90 16.85 19.42 -9.59
CA GLY A 90 17.32 18.05 -9.87
C GLY A 90 17.53 17.18 -8.62
N ARG A 91 16.98 17.55 -7.46
CA ARG A 91 17.01 16.71 -6.25
C ARG A 91 16.11 15.48 -6.41
N PRO A 92 16.43 14.35 -5.76
CA PRO A 92 15.67 13.10 -5.86
C PRO A 92 14.42 13.12 -4.96
N VAL A 93 13.44 13.96 -5.30
CA VAL A 93 12.20 14.17 -4.53
C VAL A 93 10.97 13.55 -5.20
N ASP A 94 11.15 12.80 -6.28
CA ASP A 94 10.12 12.19 -7.11
C ASP A 94 9.09 11.40 -6.29
N ARG A 95 9.56 10.52 -5.38
CA ARG A 95 8.68 9.74 -4.49
C ARG A 95 7.87 10.62 -3.52
N LEU A 96 8.47 11.68 -2.98
CA LEU A 96 7.77 12.61 -2.07
C LEU A 96 6.71 13.40 -2.82
N ILE A 97 6.99 13.84 -4.04
CA ILE A 97 6.03 14.53 -4.89
C ILE A 97 4.86 13.59 -5.22
N ALA A 98 5.17 12.39 -5.69
CA ALA A 98 4.17 11.38 -5.99
C ALA A 98 3.32 11.02 -4.77
N ARG A 99 3.91 10.95 -3.57
CA ARG A 99 3.21 10.66 -2.33
C ARG A 99 2.37 11.83 -1.79
N TYR A 100 2.87 13.06 -1.81
CA TYR A 100 2.28 14.16 -1.03
C TYR A 100 1.99 15.46 -1.78
N ALA A 101 2.60 15.73 -2.93
CA ALA A 101 2.38 17.02 -3.60
C ALA A 101 0.93 17.16 -4.06
N THR A 102 0.38 18.37 -3.97
CA THR A 102 -0.94 18.68 -4.53
C THR A 102 -0.84 19.04 -6.02
N GLU A 103 -1.98 19.14 -6.69
CA GLU A 103 -2.07 19.63 -8.08
C GLU A 103 -1.56 21.07 -8.27
N ARG A 104 -1.45 21.85 -7.18
CA ARG A 104 -1.02 23.25 -7.21
C ARG A 104 0.34 23.45 -7.90
N VAL A 105 1.24 22.46 -7.76
CA VAL A 105 2.59 22.51 -8.32
C VAL A 105 2.73 21.76 -9.65
N TYR A 106 1.62 21.29 -10.22
CA TYR A 106 1.61 20.50 -11.46
C TYR A 106 2.32 21.19 -12.62
N ALA A 107 1.98 22.46 -12.90
CA ALA A 107 2.60 23.19 -14.01
C ALA A 107 4.12 23.29 -13.85
N ARG A 108 4.60 23.60 -12.64
CA ARG A 108 6.04 23.70 -12.31
C ARG A 108 6.75 22.37 -12.50
N ILE A 109 6.21 21.29 -11.92
CA ILE A 109 6.78 19.94 -12.01
C ILE A 109 6.78 19.45 -13.45
N ARG A 110 5.70 19.67 -14.21
CA ARG A 110 5.62 19.29 -15.63
C ARG A 110 6.69 20.00 -16.45
N THR A 111 6.78 21.33 -16.35
CA THR A 111 7.80 22.10 -17.07
C THR A 111 9.22 21.69 -16.69
N ALA A 112 9.49 21.38 -15.41
CA ALA A 112 10.78 20.87 -14.99
C ALA A 112 11.05 19.45 -15.52
N HIS A 113 10.03 18.59 -15.58
CA HIS A 113 10.14 17.23 -16.12
C HIS A 113 10.43 17.23 -17.63
N GLU A 114 9.77 18.09 -18.40
CA GLU A 114 9.94 18.22 -19.85
C GLU A 114 11.37 18.62 -20.25
N LYS A 115 12.11 19.29 -19.35
CA LYS A 115 13.52 19.64 -19.56
C LYS A 115 14.48 18.46 -19.30
N ARG A 116 13.99 17.38 -18.68
CA ARG A 116 14.79 16.18 -18.39
C ARG A 116 14.60 15.16 -19.52
N ILE A 117 15.53 14.22 -19.63
CA ILE A 117 15.37 13.08 -20.54
C ILE A 117 14.13 12.30 -20.10
N ALA A 118 13.24 12.02 -21.07
CA ALA A 118 12.03 11.23 -20.83
C ALA A 118 12.42 9.89 -20.18
N SER A 119 11.96 9.70 -18.94
CA SER A 119 12.25 8.50 -18.15
C SER A 119 10.96 8.03 -17.48
N CYS A 120 10.85 6.72 -17.27
CA CYS A 120 9.73 6.08 -16.59
C CYS A 120 9.69 6.37 -15.08
N GLY A 121 10.29 7.48 -14.63
CA GLY A 121 10.73 7.71 -13.26
C GLY A 121 9.63 7.66 -12.21
N GLU A 122 10.07 7.71 -10.95
CA GLU A 122 9.22 7.54 -9.75
C GLU A 122 8.19 8.66 -9.55
N ILE A 123 8.25 9.68 -10.41
CA ILE A 123 7.30 10.81 -10.51
C ILE A 123 6.00 10.42 -11.21
N LEU A 124 5.96 9.35 -12.02
CA LEU A 124 4.77 8.97 -12.80
C LEU A 124 3.46 8.88 -12.01
N PRO A 125 3.42 8.33 -10.77
CA PRO A 125 2.18 8.31 -10.00
C PRO A 125 1.62 9.70 -9.69
N TYR A 126 2.47 10.72 -9.57
CA TYR A 126 2.02 12.11 -9.42
C TYR A 126 1.22 12.54 -10.66
N PHE A 127 1.79 12.32 -11.86
CA PHE A 127 1.13 12.65 -13.11
C PHE A 127 -0.17 11.87 -13.26
N PHE A 128 -0.19 10.55 -13.01
CA PHE A 128 -1.42 9.76 -13.07
C PHE A 128 -2.48 10.16 -12.04
N ARG A 129 -2.10 10.84 -10.96
CA ARG A 129 -3.06 11.35 -9.96
C ARG A 129 -3.65 12.69 -10.37
N VAL A 130 -2.88 13.56 -11.02
CA VAL A 130 -3.33 14.92 -11.38
C VAL A 130 -3.90 15.00 -12.80
N ASP A 131 -3.26 14.34 -13.76
CA ASP A 131 -3.60 14.37 -15.18
C ASP A 131 -3.21 13.03 -15.85
N PRO A 132 -4.12 12.04 -15.83
CA PRO A 132 -3.87 10.70 -16.37
C PRO A 132 -3.53 10.66 -17.85
N GLU A 133 -4.09 11.56 -18.65
CA GLU A 133 -3.87 11.60 -20.10
C GLU A 133 -2.44 12.03 -20.41
N THR A 134 -2.00 13.13 -19.79
CA THR A 134 -0.60 13.58 -19.90
C THR A 134 0.36 12.53 -19.36
N ALA A 135 0.02 11.86 -18.24
CA ALA A 135 0.85 10.81 -17.66
C ALA A 135 1.06 9.63 -18.63
N ALA A 136 -0.01 9.20 -19.32
CA ALA A 136 0.07 8.17 -20.34
C ALA A 136 0.96 8.60 -21.51
N GLY A 137 0.86 9.87 -21.93
CA GLY A 137 1.74 10.47 -22.93
C GLY A 137 3.21 10.46 -22.53
N ILE A 138 3.53 10.89 -21.31
CA ILE A 138 4.90 10.86 -20.74
C ILE A 138 5.43 9.43 -20.72
N ARG A 139 4.64 8.48 -20.21
CA ARG A 139 5.02 7.08 -20.12
C ARG A 139 5.32 6.49 -21.51
N LYS A 140 4.46 6.75 -22.50
CA LYS A 140 4.65 6.30 -23.88
C LYS A 140 5.91 6.91 -24.51
N ALA A 141 6.12 8.21 -24.35
CA ALA A 141 7.31 8.89 -24.86
C ALA A 141 8.59 8.32 -24.22
N ALA A 142 8.61 8.11 -22.90
CA ALA A 142 9.75 7.51 -22.20
C ALA A 142 10.07 6.10 -22.69
N SER A 143 9.06 5.27 -22.97
CA SER A 143 9.28 3.94 -23.55
C SER A 143 9.88 4.01 -24.95
N GLN A 144 9.47 4.98 -25.77
CA GLN A 144 10.00 5.17 -27.13
C GLN A 144 11.43 5.69 -27.13
N THR A 145 11.76 6.65 -26.24
CA THR A 145 13.09 7.27 -26.17
C THR A 145 14.15 6.33 -25.61
N SER A 146 13.79 5.54 -24.59
CA SER A 146 14.74 4.63 -23.92
C SER A 146 14.90 3.28 -24.63
N GLY A 147 13.98 2.93 -25.54
CA GLY A 147 13.87 1.58 -26.08
C GLY A 147 13.49 0.53 -25.02
N ALA A 148 13.18 0.96 -23.80
CA ALA A 148 12.85 0.11 -22.66
C ALA A 148 11.36 0.24 -22.32
N VAL A 149 10.82 -0.81 -21.70
CA VAL A 149 9.47 -0.80 -21.13
C VAL A 149 9.45 0.14 -19.93
N CYS A 150 8.35 0.89 -19.75
CA CYS A 150 8.07 1.68 -18.55
C CYS A 150 7.12 0.94 -17.60
N PRO A 151 7.63 0.05 -16.73
CA PRO A 151 6.78 -0.70 -15.80
C PRO A 151 6.31 0.17 -14.63
N LEU A 152 5.13 -0.13 -14.10
CA LEU A 152 4.55 0.56 -12.94
C LEU A 152 5.03 -0.06 -11.61
N VAL A 153 6.36 -0.13 -11.40
CA VAL A 153 6.95 -0.74 -10.19
C VAL A 153 7.17 0.33 -9.11
N PHE A 154 6.56 0.13 -7.94
CA PHE A 154 6.76 0.98 -6.77
C PHE A 154 7.01 0.11 -5.53
N ASP A 155 8.22 0.17 -4.97
CA ASP A 155 8.62 -0.53 -3.73
C ASP A 155 8.28 0.26 -2.45
N TRP A 156 7.46 1.31 -2.59
CA TRP A 156 7.16 2.29 -1.56
C TRP A 156 5.66 2.61 -1.55
N PRO A 157 5.13 3.23 -0.48
CA PRO A 157 3.71 3.58 -0.39
C PRO A 157 3.32 4.59 -1.49
N VAL A 158 2.82 4.12 -2.62
CA VAL A 158 2.38 4.97 -3.73
C VAL A 158 0.96 5.47 -3.51
N ALA A 159 0.73 6.76 -3.76
CA ALA A 159 -0.63 7.31 -3.77
C ALA A 159 -1.38 6.71 -4.98
N ARG A 160 -2.38 5.86 -4.70
CA ARG A 160 -3.24 5.26 -5.72
C ARG A 160 -4.15 6.33 -6.33
N SER A 161 -4.42 6.21 -7.62
CA SER A 161 -5.38 7.06 -8.35
C SER A 161 -6.15 6.22 -9.37
N PRO A 162 -7.36 6.65 -9.78
CA PRO A 162 -8.10 6.00 -10.86
C PRO A 162 -7.29 5.92 -12.17
N GLY A 163 -6.50 6.96 -12.49
CA GLY A 163 -5.63 6.97 -13.67
C GLY A 163 -4.52 5.93 -13.61
N LEU A 164 -3.89 5.76 -12.45
CA LEU A 164 -2.85 4.75 -12.25
C LEU A 164 -3.41 3.32 -12.29
N GLU A 165 -4.59 3.12 -11.71
CA GLU A 165 -5.29 1.84 -11.79
C GLU A 165 -5.68 1.49 -13.23
N GLN A 166 -6.21 2.45 -13.99
CA GLN A 166 -6.55 2.27 -15.39
C GLN A 166 -5.33 1.88 -16.22
N ALA A 167 -4.18 2.53 -16.00
CA ALA A 167 -2.92 2.16 -16.65
C ALA A 167 -2.47 0.74 -16.30
N ALA A 168 -2.65 0.29 -15.05
CA ALA A 168 -2.36 -1.08 -14.65
C ALA A 168 -3.35 -2.08 -15.30
N ILE A 169 -4.63 -1.74 -15.41
CA ILE A 169 -5.64 -2.55 -16.10
C ILE A 169 -5.26 -2.73 -17.59
N GLU A 170 -4.79 -1.67 -18.24
CA GLU A 170 -4.31 -1.71 -19.63
C GLU A 170 -3.08 -2.61 -19.78
N ASP A 171 -2.14 -2.54 -18.84
CA ASP A 171 -0.93 -3.37 -18.84
C ASP A 171 -1.24 -4.88 -18.72
N LEU A 172 -2.39 -5.29 -18.15
CA LEU A 172 -2.84 -6.69 -18.15
C LEU A 172 -3.11 -7.24 -19.55
N ALA A 173 -3.24 -6.38 -20.57
CA ALA A 173 -3.37 -6.80 -21.95
C ALA A 173 -2.03 -7.11 -22.65
N SER A 174 -0.91 -6.76 -22.03
CA SER A 174 0.41 -7.02 -22.58
C SER A 174 0.79 -8.50 -22.47
N SER A 175 1.58 -8.99 -23.43
CA SER A 175 2.30 -10.25 -23.31
C SER A 175 3.67 -10.11 -22.65
N ASP A 176 4.12 -8.88 -22.37
CA ASP A 176 5.40 -8.60 -21.72
C ASP A 176 5.25 -8.71 -20.19
N PRO A 177 5.89 -9.69 -19.52
CA PRO A 177 5.77 -9.87 -18.07
C PRO A 177 6.30 -8.67 -17.28
N ARG A 178 7.17 -7.83 -17.88
CA ARG A 178 7.66 -6.60 -17.25
C ARG A 178 6.53 -5.58 -17.07
N LEU A 179 5.46 -5.65 -17.84
CA LEU A 179 4.26 -4.82 -17.66
C LEU A 179 3.22 -5.51 -16.78
N VAL A 180 2.98 -6.80 -17.01
CA VAL A 180 1.92 -7.54 -16.32
C VAL A 180 2.20 -7.70 -14.83
N VAL A 181 3.42 -8.10 -14.43
CA VAL A 181 3.73 -8.36 -13.01
C VAL A 181 3.57 -7.11 -12.13
N PRO A 182 4.11 -5.94 -12.51
CA PRO A 182 3.91 -4.71 -11.74
C PRO A 182 2.47 -4.22 -11.72
N ALA A 183 1.74 -4.40 -12.83
CA ALA A 183 0.33 -4.09 -12.89
C ALA A 183 -0.48 -4.93 -11.89
N LEU A 184 -0.23 -6.23 -11.81
CA LEU A 184 -0.86 -7.10 -10.81
C LEU A 184 -0.57 -6.64 -9.37
N ALA A 185 0.68 -6.26 -9.08
CA ALA A 185 1.06 -5.74 -7.75
C ALA A 185 0.28 -4.46 -7.38
N LEU A 186 0.06 -3.55 -8.34
CA LEU A 186 -0.80 -2.39 -8.14
C LEU A 186 -2.26 -2.79 -7.90
N LEU A 187 -2.77 -3.76 -8.66
CA LEU A 187 -4.17 -4.17 -8.61
C LEU A 187 -4.52 -5.03 -7.39
N GLU A 188 -3.57 -5.49 -6.57
CA GLU A 188 -3.84 -6.26 -5.34
C GLU A 188 -4.79 -5.55 -4.34
N ARG A 189 -4.86 -4.22 -4.38
CA ARG A 189 -5.85 -3.41 -3.63
C ARG A 189 -6.66 -2.49 -4.56
N GLY A 190 -6.98 -2.99 -5.75
CA GLY A 190 -7.68 -2.24 -6.79
C GLY A 190 -9.18 -2.07 -6.49
N SER A 191 -9.85 -1.25 -7.28
CA SER A 191 -11.29 -1.04 -7.20
C SER A 191 -12.09 -2.24 -7.73
N VAL A 192 -13.42 -2.16 -7.65
CA VAL A 192 -14.33 -3.10 -8.31
C VAL A 192 -14.09 -3.21 -9.84
N ASN A 193 -13.62 -2.15 -10.50
CA ASN A 193 -13.27 -2.20 -11.92
C ASN A 193 -12.04 -3.08 -12.16
N ALA A 194 -11.06 -3.04 -11.25
CA ALA A 194 -9.91 -3.94 -11.29
C ALA A 194 -10.34 -5.41 -11.14
N LYS A 195 -11.32 -5.72 -10.28
CA LYS A 195 -11.89 -7.08 -10.16
C LYS A 195 -12.34 -7.61 -11.51
N GLU A 196 -13.15 -6.84 -12.24
CA GLU A 196 -13.65 -7.23 -13.56
C GLU A 196 -12.54 -7.41 -14.59
N ALA A 197 -11.55 -6.50 -14.59
CA ALA A 197 -10.40 -6.58 -15.48
C ALA A 197 -9.56 -7.83 -15.21
N LEU A 198 -9.34 -8.19 -13.94
CA LEU A 198 -8.62 -9.41 -13.54
C LEU A 198 -9.37 -10.67 -14.00
N TRP A 199 -10.70 -10.72 -13.86
CA TRP A 199 -11.49 -11.83 -14.42
C TRP A 199 -11.32 -11.96 -15.93
N LYS A 200 -11.38 -10.85 -16.68
CA LYS A 200 -11.13 -10.85 -18.13
C LYS A 200 -9.70 -11.28 -18.47
N ALA A 201 -8.72 -10.95 -17.64
CA ALA A 201 -7.33 -11.36 -17.82
C ALA A 201 -7.15 -12.87 -17.66
N ILE A 202 -7.85 -13.53 -16.73
CA ILE A 202 -7.87 -15.00 -16.63
C ILE A 202 -8.37 -15.61 -17.93
N GLU A 203 -9.48 -15.10 -18.47
CA GLU A 203 -10.08 -15.64 -19.69
C GLU A 203 -9.17 -15.46 -20.92
N ARG A 204 -8.45 -14.34 -21.00
CA ARG A 204 -7.49 -14.04 -22.08
C ARG A 204 -6.22 -14.88 -21.97
N ALA A 205 -5.71 -15.07 -20.76
CA ALA A 205 -4.44 -15.73 -20.51
C ALA A 205 -4.56 -17.26 -20.37
N LYS A 206 -5.69 -17.89 -20.70
CA LYS A 206 -5.93 -19.34 -20.50
C LYS A 206 -4.80 -20.29 -20.92
N ALA A 207 -4.04 -19.94 -21.95
CA ALA A 207 -2.91 -20.73 -22.44
C ALA A 207 -1.61 -20.52 -21.63
N ASP A 208 -1.50 -19.41 -20.91
CA ASP A 208 -0.37 -19.04 -20.07
C ASP A 208 -0.70 -19.31 -18.59
N LYS A 209 -0.22 -20.47 -18.11
CA LYS A 209 -0.47 -20.95 -16.75
C LYS A 209 0.09 -20.02 -15.68
N ASP A 210 1.22 -19.38 -15.94
CA ASP A 210 1.90 -18.52 -14.97
C ASP A 210 1.11 -17.22 -14.79
N THR A 211 0.70 -16.61 -15.90
CA THR A 211 -0.16 -15.42 -15.88
C THR A 211 -1.51 -15.70 -15.22
N VAL A 212 -2.18 -16.82 -15.55
CA VAL A 212 -3.45 -17.20 -14.90
C VAL A 212 -3.28 -17.34 -13.39
N SER A 213 -2.24 -18.03 -12.93
CA SER A 213 -1.96 -18.21 -11.51
C SER A 213 -1.68 -16.89 -10.80
N ALA A 214 -0.92 -15.99 -11.44
CA ALA A 214 -0.62 -14.66 -10.88
C ALA A 214 -1.87 -13.77 -10.77
N VAL A 215 -2.75 -13.80 -11.78
CA VAL A 215 -4.02 -13.06 -11.76
C VAL A 215 -4.95 -13.61 -10.68
N ILE A 216 -5.08 -14.93 -10.55
CA ILE A 216 -5.88 -15.56 -9.49
C ILE A 216 -5.36 -15.15 -8.11
N ARG A 217 -4.04 -15.22 -7.87
CA ARG A 217 -3.44 -14.77 -6.60
C ARG A 217 -3.73 -13.31 -6.29
N THR A 218 -3.80 -12.45 -7.32
CA THR A 218 -4.16 -11.04 -7.18
C THR A 218 -5.63 -10.88 -6.78
N LEU A 219 -6.55 -11.65 -7.35
CA LEU A 219 -7.97 -11.64 -6.93
C LEU A 219 -8.17 -12.08 -5.48
N LEU A 220 -7.30 -12.94 -4.95
CA LEU A 220 -7.34 -13.38 -3.54
C LEU A 220 -6.88 -12.30 -2.54
N LYS A 221 -6.33 -11.16 -3.00
CA LYS A 221 -5.84 -10.05 -2.18
C LYS A 221 -6.97 -9.08 -1.75
N PRO A 222 -6.74 -8.21 -0.75
CA PRO A 222 -7.73 -7.22 -0.28
C PRO A 222 -7.94 -6.06 -1.26
N GLY A 223 -8.53 -6.33 -2.42
CA GLY A 223 -9.15 -5.29 -3.26
C GLY A 223 -10.42 -4.72 -2.64
N ASP A 224 -11.06 -3.78 -3.33
CA ASP A 224 -12.40 -3.26 -2.98
C ASP A 224 -13.51 -4.29 -3.31
N TRP A 225 -13.20 -5.58 -3.17
CA TRP A 225 -14.09 -6.68 -3.49
C TRP A 225 -14.01 -7.80 -2.45
N PHE A 226 -15.17 -8.41 -2.23
CA PHE A 226 -15.28 -9.70 -1.58
C PHE A 226 -15.44 -10.80 -2.63
N LEU A 227 -14.82 -11.96 -2.40
CA LEU A 227 -15.01 -13.15 -3.22
C LEU A 227 -16.04 -14.06 -2.57
N THR A 228 -17.15 -14.31 -3.27
CA THR A 228 -18.18 -15.26 -2.83
C THR A 228 -17.68 -16.70 -2.92
N SER A 229 -18.40 -17.64 -2.28
CA SER A 229 -18.06 -19.06 -2.40
C SER A 229 -18.12 -19.55 -3.86
N GLU A 230 -19.10 -19.09 -4.64
CA GLU A 230 -19.20 -19.39 -6.07
C GLU A 230 -18.00 -18.86 -6.87
N GLU A 231 -17.57 -17.63 -6.58
CA GLU A 231 -16.39 -17.05 -7.22
C GLU A 231 -15.11 -17.82 -6.85
N LEU A 232 -14.96 -18.25 -5.60
CA LEU A 232 -13.83 -19.08 -5.17
C LEU A 232 -13.83 -20.44 -5.87
N ASP A 233 -14.99 -21.08 -6.05
CA ASP A 233 -15.11 -22.33 -6.79
C ASP A 233 -14.79 -22.14 -8.29
N ARG A 234 -15.20 -21.00 -8.85
CA ARG A 234 -14.82 -20.61 -10.22
C ARG A 234 -13.30 -20.41 -10.34
N LEU A 235 -12.66 -19.72 -9.40
CA LEU A 235 -11.20 -19.55 -9.38
C LEU A 235 -10.48 -20.89 -9.26
N LYS A 236 -10.96 -21.77 -8.37
CA LYS A 236 -10.39 -23.12 -8.18
C LYS A 236 -10.49 -23.95 -9.47
N SER A 237 -11.57 -23.81 -10.21
CA SER A 237 -11.78 -24.49 -11.49
C SER A 237 -10.91 -23.91 -12.62
N ALA A 238 -10.60 -22.61 -12.56
CA ALA A 238 -9.72 -21.93 -13.51
C ALA A 238 -8.22 -22.17 -13.23
N CYS A 239 -7.86 -22.70 -12.05
CA CYS A 239 -6.47 -22.92 -11.69
C CYS A 239 -5.78 -23.93 -12.62
N PRO A 240 -4.59 -23.59 -13.16
CA PRO A 240 -3.88 -24.44 -14.12
C PRO A 240 -3.09 -25.59 -13.47
N ASP A 241 -2.85 -25.52 -12.16
CA ASP A 241 -2.10 -26.51 -11.40
C ASP A 241 -2.55 -26.63 -9.93
N ARG A 242 -1.95 -27.59 -9.21
CA ARG A 242 -2.24 -27.86 -7.79
C ARG A 242 -1.79 -26.73 -6.85
N SER A 243 -0.77 -25.95 -7.23
CA SER A 243 -0.26 -24.84 -6.41
C SER A 243 -1.30 -23.73 -6.35
N CYS A 244 -1.82 -23.30 -7.51
CA CYS A 244 -2.93 -22.37 -7.60
C CYS A 244 -4.16 -22.87 -6.83
N GLN A 245 -4.51 -24.16 -6.97
CA GLN A 245 -5.65 -24.73 -6.24
C GLN A 245 -5.45 -24.70 -4.71
N ALA A 246 -4.21 -24.88 -4.25
CA ALA A 246 -3.87 -24.77 -2.83
C ALA A 246 -3.99 -23.32 -2.34
N ASP A 247 -3.55 -22.33 -3.13
CA ASP A 247 -3.71 -20.90 -2.81
C ASP A 247 -5.19 -20.54 -2.61
N VAL A 248 -6.07 -20.93 -3.56
CA VAL A 248 -7.52 -20.71 -3.44
C VAL A 248 -8.08 -21.44 -2.23
N SER A 249 -7.75 -22.73 -2.07
CA SER A 249 -8.29 -23.57 -0.99
C SER A 249 -7.83 -23.12 0.41
N SER A 250 -6.65 -22.50 0.52
CA SER A 250 -6.15 -21.95 1.79
C SER A 250 -6.83 -20.62 2.17
N THR A 251 -7.29 -19.88 1.17
CA THR A 251 -8.01 -18.61 1.38
C THR A 251 -9.45 -18.85 1.80
N THR A 252 -10.14 -19.84 1.22
CA THR A 252 -11.57 -20.09 1.46
C THR A 252 -11.98 -20.19 2.94
N PRO A 253 -11.29 -20.95 3.81
CA PRO A 253 -11.66 -21.05 5.22
C PRO A 253 -11.60 -19.71 5.95
N SER A 254 -10.66 -18.83 5.58
CA SER A 254 -10.45 -17.53 6.23
C SER A 254 -11.53 -16.50 5.92
N LEU A 255 -12.34 -16.75 4.87
CA LEU A 255 -13.49 -15.93 4.49
C LEU A 255 -14.81 -16.45 5.08
N ARG A 256 -14.81 -17.60 5.76
CA ARG A 256 -16.00 -18.18 6.40
C ARG A 256 -16.26 -17.56 7.77
N SER A 257 -17.53 -17.32 8.07
CA SER A 257 -17.97 -16.88 9.39
C SER A 257 -17.81 -18.02 10.43
N PRO A 258 -17.23 -17.77 11.62
CA PRO A 258 -16.71 -16.48 12.07
C PRO A 258 -15.34 -16.15 11.48
N VAL A 259 -15.22 -14.95 10.92
CA VAL A 259 -13.97 -14.42 10.37
C VAL A 259 -13.03 -14.06 11.51
N THR A 260 -11.78 -14.49 11.41
CA THR A 260 -10.78 -14.29 12.46
C THR A 260 -10.00 -12.99 12.24
N ILE A 261 -9.83 -12.21 13.31
CA ILE A 261 -9.00 -11.00 13.35
C ILE A 261 -7.71 -11.29 14.12
N GLY A 262 -6.57 -11.28 13.43
CA GLY A 262 -5.25 -11.51 13.99
C GLY A 262 -4.52 -10.21 14.35
N LEU A 263 -3.86 -10.18 15.51
CA LEU A 263 -3.16 -9.00 16.02
C LEU A 263 -1.64 -9.19 16.16
N ASP A 264 -1.09 -10.37 15.87
CA ASP A 264 0.30 -10.74 16.17
C ASP A 264 1.34 -10.23 15.15
N GLY A 265 0.90 -9.87 13.95
CA GLY A 265 1.69 -9.24 12.87
C GLY A 265 1.05 -7.91 12.45
N PRO A 266 1.07 -7.53 11.16
CA PRO A 266 0.07 -6.60 10.63
C PRO A 266 -1.33 -7.06 11.06
N ILE A 267 -2.26 -6.13 11.29
CA ILE A 267 -3.64 -6.52 11.62
C ILE A 267 -4.18 -7.30 10.43
N ARG A 268 -4.73 -8.48 10.70
CA ARG A 268 -5.28 -9.37 9.67
C ARG A 268 -6.75 -9.61 9.89
N ILE A 269 -7.56 -9.52 8.85
CA ILE A 269 -9.00 -9.82 8.86
C ILE A 269 -9.24 -10.92 7.84
N GLY A 270 -9.38 -12.16 8.31
CA GLY A 270 -9.37 -13.33 7.44
C GLY A 270 -8.03 -13.43 6.67
N PRO A 271 -8.03 -13.37 5.32
CA PRO A 271 -6.80 -13.36 4.53
C PRO A 271 -6.18 -11.97 4.34
N TYR A 272 -6.88 -10.91 4.75
CA TYR A 272 -6.55 -9.53 4.39
C TYR A 272 -5.64 -8.86 5.42
N GLU A 273 -4.51 -8.32 4.99
CA GLU A 273 -3.62 -7.50 5.83
C GLU A 273 -3.97 -6.01 5.71
N VAL A 274 -4.22 -5.38 6.87
CA VAL A 274 -4.62 -3.98 7.00
C VAL A 274 -3.69 -3.25 7.96
N SER A 275 -3.49 -1.96 7.72
CA SER A 275 -2.51 -1.12 8.42
C SER A 275 -3.08 0.16 9.01
N THR A 276 -4.29 0.58 8.62
CA THR A 276 -4.97 1.75 9.20
C THR A 276 -6.38 1.41 9.65
N ARG A 277 -6.94 2.27 10.52
CA ARG A 277 -8.34 2.14 10.97
C ARG A 277 -9.31 2.20 9.79
N GLU A 278 -9.07 3.08 8.83
CA GLU A 278 -9.90 3.22 7.64
C GLU A 278 -9.86 1.95 6.79
N GLU A 279 -8.69 1.31 6.65
CA GLU A 279 -8.57 0.02 5.97
C GLU A 279 -9.32 -1.08 6.73
N ILE A 280 -9.25 -1.11 8.07
CA ILE A 280 -10.02 -2.07 8.89
C ILE A 280 -11.53 -1.89 8.63
N VAL A 281 -12.04 -0.65 8.73
CA VAL A 281 -13.46 -0.34 8.48
C VAL A 281 -13.85 -0.75 7.06
N HIS A 282 -13.01 -0.41 6.08
CA HIS A 282 -13.26 -0.70 4.68
C HIS A 282 -13.38 -2.21 4.46
N VAL A 283 -12.38 -3.00 4.89
CA VAL A 283 -12.37 -4.46 4.72
C VAL A 283 -13.53 -5.13 5.44
N ILE A 284 -13.83 -4.72 6.67
CA ILE A 284 -14.95 -5.29 7.44
C ILE A 284 -16.29 -5.10 6.71
N ARG A 285 -16.49 -3.93 6.09
CA ARG A 285 -17.72 -3.62 5.33
C ARG A 285 -17.86 -4.40 4.03
N GLN A 286 -16.80 -5.02 3.53
CA GLN A 286 -16.88 -5.88 2.34
C GLN A 286 -17.52 -7.24 2.66
N PHE A 287 -17.48 -7.69 3.91
CA PHE A 287 -18.08 -8.98 4.28
C PHE A 287 -19.61 -8.90 4.25
N PRO A 288 -20.31 -10.00 3.88
CA PRO A 288 -21.77 -10.04 3.86
C PRO A 288 -22.39 -9.67 5.21
N SER A 289 -23.56 -9.01 5.18
CA SER A 289 -24.33 -8.68 6.38
C SER A 289 -24.57 -9.90 7.27
N GLY A 290 -24.36 -9.75 8.58
CA GLY A 290 -24.46 -10.85 9.55
C GLY A 290 -23.19 -11.70 9.68
N THR A 291 -22.11 -11.38 8.96
CA THR A 291 -20.80 -11.99 9.20
C THR A 291 -20.36 -11.73 10.65
N LYS A 292 -19.95 -12.80 11.31
CA LYS A 292 -19.49 -12.75 12.69
C LYS A 292 -17.97 -12.66 12.71
N PHE A 293 -17.41 -11.89 13.63
CA PHE A 293 -15.96 -11.72 13.77
C PHE A 293 -15.50 -12.20 15.15
N ARG A 294 -14.30 -12.79 15.20
CA ARG A 294 -13.65 -13.21 16.45
C ARG A 294 -12.19 -12.82 16.45
N LEU A 295 -11.63 -12.55 17.62
CA LEU A 295 -10.20 -12.31 17.77
C LEU A 295 -9.43 -13.63 17.75
N GLN A 296 -8.25 -13.63 17.12
CA GLN A 296 -7.29 -14.72 17.21
C GLN A 296 -6.57 -14.65 18.56
N GLU A 297 -6.48 -15.79 19.24
CA GLU A 297 -5.63 -15.89 20.43
C GLU A 297 -4.15 -15.75 20.05
N THR A 298 -3.43 -14.89 20.76
CA THR A 298 -1.98 -14.73 20.57
C THR A 298 -1.29 -14.35 21.88
N SER A 299 -0.10 -14.92 22.08
CA SER A 299 0.85 -14.56 23.14
C SER A 299 2.16 -14.01 22.58
N ARG A 300 2.19 -13.67 21.28
CA ARG A 300 3.42 -13.34 20.54
C ARG A 300 3.79 -11.85 20.56
N ILE A 301 2.93 -11.00 21.12
CA ILE A 301 3.11 -9.56 21.19
C ILE A 301 3.01 -9.07 22.63
N GLY A 302 3.68 -7.97 22.94
CA GLY A 302 3.62 -7.33 24.25
C GLY A 302 2.24 -6.72 24.54
N LEU A 303 1.91 -6.60 25.82
CA LEU A 303 0.59 -6.13 26.29
C LEU A 303 0.21 -4.75 25.74
N TRP A 304 1.17 -3.82 25.70
CA TRP A 304 0.94 -2.48 25.17
C TRP A 304 0.53 -2.49 23.69
N VAL A 305 1.26 -3.25 22.85
CA VAL A 305 0.96 -3.41 21.42
C VAL A 305 -0.38 -4.10 21.22
N TYR A 306 -0.65 -5.15 22.01
CA TYR A 306 -1.92 -5.85 21.98
C TYR A 306 -3.08 -4.89 22.25
N GLN A 307 -3.01 -4.12 23.35
CA GLN A 307 -4.08 -3.22 23.75
C GLN A 307 -4.32 -2.13 22.69
N LYS A 308 -3.25 -1.51 22.19
CA LYS A 308 -3.37 -0.48 21.15
C LYS A 308 -4.06 -1.00 19.88
N ARG A 309 -3.65 -2.18 19.40
CA ARG A 309 -4.27 -2.81 18.22
C ARG A 309 -5.70 -3.24 18.47
N LEU A 310 -5.98 -3.74 19.67
CA LEU A 310 -7.34 -4.10 20.09
C LEU A 310 -8.25 -2.87 20.11
N ASP A 311 -7.77 -1.73 20.62
CA ASP A 311 -8.51 -0.47 20.64
C ASP A 311 -8.78 0.05 19.22
N GLU A 312 -7.79 -0.02 18.33
CA GLU A 312 -7.95 0.32 16.91
C GLU A 312 -9.01 -0.55 16.21
N VAL A 313 -8.99 -1.86 16.45
CA VAL A 313 -9.98 -2.82 15.91
C VAL A 313 -11.37 -2.56 16.50
N ASN A 314 -11.48 -2.36 17.81
CA ASN A 314 -12.76 -2.08 18.47
C ASN A 314 -13.38 -0.76 17.97
N ALA A 315 -12.57 0.29 17.79
CA ALA A 315 -13.03 1.55 17.23
C ALA A 315 -13.53 1.37 15.78
N ALA A 316 -12.82 0.60 14.96
CA ALA A 316 -13.24 0.33 13.59
C ALA A 316 -14.54 -0.50 13.51
N LEU A 317 -14.67 -1.52 14.37
CA LEU A 317 -15.87 -2.34 14.48
C LEU A 317 -17.09 -1.51 14.92
N ALA A 318 -16.91 -0.60 15.88
CA ALA A 318 -17.96 0.32 16.31
C ALA A 318 -18.43 1.24 15.16
N ILE A 319 -17.49 1.78 14.36
CA ILE A 319 -17.81 2.57 13.15
C ILE A 319 -18.56 1.74 12.09
N ALA A 320 -18.27 0.45 12.02
CA ALA A 320 -18.94 -0.48 11.11
C ALA A 320 -20.27 -1.02 11.67
N GLY A 321 -20.61 -0.74 12.93
CA GLY A 321 -21.81 -1.26 13.59
C GLY A 321 -21.78 -2.77 13.83
N ILE A 322 -20.60 -3.34 14.08
CA ILE A 322 -20.37 -4.79 14.23
C ILE A 322 -19.83 -5.09 15.62
N ASP A 323 -20.36 -6.12 16.27
CA ASP A 323 -19.86 -6.66 17.53
C ASP A 323 -19.00 -7.91 17.32
N LEU A 324 -17.94 -8.06 18.12
CA LEU A 324 -17.19 -9.32 18.23
C LEU A 324 -18.04 -10.38 18.92
N LEU A 325 -17.93 -11.63 18.46
CA LEU A 325 -18.62 -12.77 19.09
C LEU A 325 -18.17 -13.03 20.52
N GLU A 326 -16.89 -12.80 20.80
CA GLU A 326 -16.30 -13.04 22.10
C GLU A 326 -15.46 -11.82 22.47
N LYS A 327 -16.03 -10.95 23.30
CA LYS A 327 -15.23 -10.04 24.13
C LYS A 327 -14.69 -10.91 25.26
N ARG A 328 -13.41 -11.33 25.23
CA ARG A 328 -12.86 -11.98 26.42
C ARG A 328 -12.88 -10.95 27.55
N GLN A 329 -13.64 -11.26 28.60
CA GLN A 329 -13.33 -10.86 29.96
C GLN A 329 -12.03 -11.55 30.35
N GLN A 330 -10.98 -10.76 30.60
CA GLN A 330 -10.00 -10.92 31.70
C GLN A 330 -8.86 -9.92 31.50
#